data_AF-A0A1W1I8T8-F1
#
_entry.id   AF-A0A1W1I8T8-F1
#
_cell.length_a   1.000
_cell.length_b   1.000
_cell.length_c   1.000
_cell.angle_alpha   90.00
_cell.angle_beta   90.00
_cell.angle_gamma   90.00
#
_symmetry.space_group_name_H-M   'P 1'
#
loop_
_entity.id
_entity.type
_entity.pdbx_description
1 polymer ?
#
loop_
_entity_poly.entity_id
_entity_poly.type
_entity_poly.pdbx_seq_one_letter_code
_entity_poly.pdbx_strand_id
1 'polypeptide(L)'
;MMRVVLLLLLAVLTGCAHHDLDALRASKPDLMQEVVGPYDGLSKCAKERFDQDRSDNLTLSENPNKGINRLAMLRNRSGFLSKRGQDALFEFTFVRQSAKSTLVEFRSVSSTNQTDPAWRAIAECSASLRIEPPPSPSAALGNS
;
A
#
# COMPACT_ATOMS: atom_id res chain seq x y z
N MET A 1 -19.47 0.71 47.73
CA MET A 1 -18.90 1.37 46.54
C MET A 1 -17.97 0.40 45.83
N MET A 2 -18.47 -0.48 44.97
CA MET A 2 -17.66 -1.54 44.36
C MET A 2 -18.37 -2.17 43.14
N ARG A 3 -18.76 -1.35 42.14
CA ARG A 3 -19.46 -1.86 40.93
C ARG A 3 -19.09 -1.16 39.61
N VAL A 4 -18.09 -0.28 39.60
CA VAL A 4 -17.73 0.52 38.40
C VAL A 4 -16.45 0.03 37.71
N VAL A 5 -15.69 -0.89 38.31
CA VAL A 5 -14.37 -1.27 37.78
C VAL A 5 -14.41 -2.44 36.78
N LEU A 6 -15.53 -3.15 36.66
CA LEU A 6 -15.59 -4.39 35.84
C LEU A 6 -15.98 -4.19 34.37
N LEU A 7 -16.24 -2.96 33.91
CA LEU A 7 -16.66 -2.67 32.53
C LEU A 7 -15.55 -2.11 31.64
N LEU A 8 -14.36 -1.82 32.18
CA LEU A 8 -13.24 -1.29 31.41
C LEU A 8 -12.25 -2.36 30.90
N LEU A 9 -12.42 -3.63 31.30
CA LEU A 9 -11.49 -4.72 30.94
C LEU A 9 -11.96 -5.60 29.77
N LEU A 10 -13.14 -5.35 29.20
CA LEU A 10 -13.67 -6.11 28.05
C LEU A 10 -13.40 -5.45 26.69
N ALA A 11 -12.73 -4.29 26.66
CA ALA A 11 -12.27 -3.65 25.42
C ALA A 11 -10.93 -4.22 24.90
N VAL A 12 -10.46 -5.35 25.43
CA VAL A 12 -9.16 -5.96 25.10
C VAL A 12 -9.31 -7.31 24.37
N LEU A 13 -10.46 -7.57 23.75
CA LEU A 13 -10.76 -8.84 23.06
C LEU A 13 -11.32 -8.68 21.63
N THR A 14 -10.96 -7.61 20.95
CA THR A 14 -11.03 -7.55 19.48
C THR A 14 -9.63 -7.36 18.93
N GLY A 15 -8.78 -8.38 19.12
CA GLY A 15 -7.61 -8.64 18.28
C GLY A 15 -8.04 -9.00 16.85
N CYS A 16 -8.80 -8.11 16.23
CA CYS A 16 -9.02 -8.10 14.81
C CYS A 16 -7.77 -7.43 14.23
N ALA A 17 -6.68 -8.19 14.08
CA ALA A 17 -5.59 -7.84 13.18
C ALA A 17 -6.13 -7.86 11.74
N HIS A 18 -7.02 -6.94 11.42
CA HIS A 18 -7.44 -6.65 10.06
C HIS A 18 -6.42 -5.63 9.56
N HIS A 19 -5.65 -6.00 8.56
CA HIS A 19 -4.77 -5.07 7.86
C HIS A 19 -5.66 -4.23 6.95
N ASP A 20 -6.38 -3.29 7.56
CA ASP A 20 -7.32 -2.42 6.85
C ASP A 20 -6.55 -1.39 6.01
N LEU A 21 -7.07 -1.09 4.83
CA LEU A 21 -6.51 -0.09 3.93
C LEU A 21 -6.49 1.30 4.59
N ASP A 22 -7.49 1.62 5.40
CA ASP A 22 -7.52 2.90 6.13
C ASP A 22 -6.46 2.96 7.23
N ALA A 23 -6.20 1.84 7.91
CA ALA A 23 -5.12 1.73 8.89
C ALA A 23 -3.75 1.88 8.21
N LEU A 24 -3.56 1.27 7.03
CA LEU A 24 -2.35 1.45 6.23
C LEU A 24 -2.18 2.91 5.80
N ARG A 25 -3.25 3.58 5.34
CA ARG A 25 -3.18 4.99 4.92
C ARG A 25 -2.86 5.96 6.06
N ALA A 26 -3.25 5.60 7.28
CA ALA A 26 -2.95 6.37 8.49
C ALA A 26 -1.52 6.14 9.00
N SER A 27 -0.78 5.14 8.48
CA SER A 27 0.58 4.87 8.89
C SER A 27 1.57 5.88 8.28
N LYS A 28 2.74 5.99 8.93
CA LYS A 28 3.87 6.75 8.35
C LYS A 28 4.43 5.99 7.14
N PRO A 29 4.83 6.70 6.07
CA PRO A 29 5.56 6.08 4.97
C PRO A 29 6.83 5.38 5.45
N ASP A 30 7.06 4.18 4.93
CA ASP A 30 8.33 3.46 5.08
C ASP A 30 9.42 4.11 4.21
N LEU A 31 9.03 4.67 3.06
CA LEU A 31 9.89 5.42 2.15
C LEU A 31 9.16 6.65 1.61
N MET A 32 9.91 7.73 1.44
CA MET A 32 9.49 8.92 0.70
C MET A 32 10.59 9.31 -0.29
N GLN A 33 10.24 9.40 -1.57
CA GLN A 33 11.18 9.76 -2.62
C GLN A 33 10.58 10.81 -3.55
N GLU A 34 11.32 11.89 -3.77
CA GLU A 34 10.99 12.85 -4.81
C GLU A 34 11.55 12.39 -6.15
N VAL A 35 10.71 12.48 -7.18
CA VAL A 35 11.02 12.03 -8.54
C VAL A 35 10.81 13.19 -9.50
N VAL A 36 11.78 13.37 -10.41
CA VAL A 36 11.67 14.28 -11.54
C VAL A 36 10.90 13.58 -12.66
N GLY A 37 9.61 13.84 -12.76
CA GLY A 37 8.74 13.22 -13.75
C GLY A 37 7.26 13.52 -13.54
N PRO A 38 6.43 13.36 -14.59
CA PRO A 38 5.01 13.58 -14.50
C PRO A 38 4.34 12.53 -13.60
N TYR A 39 3.49 13.02 -12.72
CA TYR A 39 2.78 12.32 -11.66
C TYR A 39 2.01 11.06 -12.10
N ASP A 40 1.54 11.01 -13.35
CA ASP A 40 0.72 9.91 -13.85
C ASP A 40 1.50 8.64 -14.24
N GLY A 41 2.75 8.79 -14.68
CA GLY A 41 3.44 7.75 -15.47
C GLY A 41 3.64 6.43 -14.73
N LEU A 42 4.09 6.48 -13.48
CA LEU A 42 4.40 5.29 -12.68
C LEU A 42 3.12 4.56 -12.25
N SER A 43 2.10 5.30 -11.78
CA SER A 43 0.82 4.72 -11.36
C SER A 43 0.07 4.00 -12.50
N LYS A 44 0.07 4.59 -13.71
CA LYS A 44 -0.54 4.01 -14.91
C LYS A 44 0.23 2.77 -15.38
N CYS A 45 1.55 2.88 -15.52
CA CYS A 45 2.41 1.75 -15.92
C CYS A 45 2.25 0.54 -15.00
N ALA A 46 2.30 0.76 -13.68
CA ALA A 46 2.23 -0.33 -12.71
C ALA A 46 0.88 -1.04 -12.75
N LYS A 47 -0.21 -0.28 -12.89
CA LYS A 47 -1.55 -0.84 -13.06
C LYS A 47 -1.66 -1.64 -14.36
N GLU A 48 -1.23 -1.08 -15.48
CA GLU A 48 -1.32 -1.72 -16.80
C GLU A 48 -0.55 -3.04 -16.84
N ARG A 49 0.69 -3.07 -16.31
CA ARG A 49 1.50 -4.29 -16.25
C ARG A 49 0.85 -5.35 -15.38
N PHE A 50 0.28 -4.97 -14.25
CA PHE A 50 -0.35 -5.91 -13.32
C PHE A 50 -1.67 -6.46 -13.88
N ASP A 51 -2.49 -5.62 -14.51
CA ASP A 51 -3.73 -6.04 -15.17
C ASP A 51 -3.46 -7.06 -16.30
N GLN A 52 -2.32 -6.94 -16.98
CA GLN A 52 -1.88 -7.90 -18.01
C GLN A 52 -1.47 -9.27 -17.42
N ASP A 53 -0.98 -9.32 -16.18
CA ASP A 53 -0.54 -10.55 -15.48
C ASP A 53 -1.71 -11.29 -14.78
N ARG A 54 -2.97 -10.85 -15.01
CA ARG A 54 -4.23 -11.40 -14.45
C ARG A 54 -4.19 -11.70 -12.95
N SER A 55 -4.13 -10.66 -12.14
CA SER A 55 -4.27 -10.78 -10.69
C SER A 55 -5.34 -9.82 -10.16
N ASP A 56 -6.33 -10.32 -9.43
CA ASP A 56 -7.57 -9.62 -9.04
C ASP A 56 -7.40 -8.58 -7.90
N ASN A 57 -6.18 -8.10 -7.64
CA ASN A 57 -5.80 -7.65 -6.30
C ASN A 57 -5.17 -6.25 -6.21
N LEU A 58 -5.32 -5.40 -7.23
CA LEU A 58 -4.80 -4.03 -7.21
C LEU A 58 -5.93 -3.00 -7.30
N THR A 59 -5.99 -2.07 -6.35
CA THR A 59 -6.94 -0.96 -6.38
C THR A 59 -6.18 0.33 -6.70
N LEU A 60 -6.53 0.98 -7.81
CA LEU A 60 -6.11 2.35 -8.12
C LEU A 60 -7.21 3.31 -7.69
N SER A 61 -6.88 4.24 -6.81
CA SER A 61 -7.74 5.34 -6.39
C SER A 61 -7.08 6.66 -6.76
N GLU A 62 -7.76 7.45 -7.57
CA GLU A 62 -7.32 8.80 -7.96
C GLU A 62 -8.20 9.85 -7.27
N ASN A 63 -7.57 10.90 -6.74
CA ASN A 63 -8.26 12.11 -6.30
C ASN A 63 -7.95 13.27 -7.26
N PRO A 64 -8.84 13.54 -8.25
CA PRO A 64 -8.56 14.49 -9.32
C PRO A 64 -8.36 15.93 -8.83
N ASN A 65 -8.94 16.29 -7.68
CA ASN A 65 -8.86 17.64 -7.11
C ASN A 65 -7.60 17.88 -6.27
N LYS A 66 -6.83 16.83 -5.96
CA LYS A 66 -5.66 16.93 -5.07
C LYS A 66 -4.36 16.44 -5.70
N GLY A 67 -4.40 15.91 -6.92
CA GLY A 67 -3.21 15.34 -7.55
C GLY A 67 -2.60 14.23 -6.70
N ILE A 68 -3.44 13.32 -6.19
CA ILE A 68 -3.01 12.14 -5.43
C ILE A 68 -3.52 10.86 -6.10
N ASN A 69 -2.59 10.00 -6.51
CA ASN A 69 -2.87 8.70 -7.10
C ASN A 69 -2.40 7.67 -6.09
N ARG A 70 -3.26 6.71 -5.76
CA ARG A 70 -2.98 5.67 -4.79
C ARG A 70 -3.11 4.33 -5.45
N LEU A 71 -2.08 3.52 -5.36
CA LEU A 71 -2.08 2.14 -5.81
C LEU A 71 -1.92 1.24 -4.59
N ALA A 72 -3.02 0.65 -4.16
CA ALA A 72 -3.05 -0.26 -3.02
C ALA A 72 -3.15 -1.71 -3.51
N MET A 73 -2.30 -2.57 -2.95
CA MET A 73 -2.37 -4.01 -3.15
C MET A 73 -3.20 -4.64 -2.03
N LEU A 74 -4.23 -5.40 -2.40
CA LEU A 74 -5.17 -6.03 -1.50
C LEU A 74 -5.13 -7.54 -1.67
N ARG A 75 -4.91 -8.29 -0.59
CA ARG A 75 -5.00 -9.74 -0.59
C ARG A 75 -6.41 -10.17 -0.24
N ASN A 76 -7.05 -10.94 -1.12
CA ASN A 76 -8.32 -11.58 -0.78
C ASN A 76 -8.14 -12.55 0.40
N ARG A 77 -8.97 -12.36 1.41
CA ARG A 77 -9.07 -13.24 2.57
C ARG A 77 -10.25 -14.19 2.37
N SER A 78 -9.97 -15.49 2.30
CA SER A 78 -11.01 -16.51 2.36
C SER A 78 -11.35 -16.82 3.81
N GLY A 79 -12.50 -16.33 4.27
CA GLY A 79 -13.06 -16.73 5.56
C GLY A 79 -13.79 -18.08 5.46
N PHE A 80 -13.67 -18.94 6.48
CA PHE A 80 -14.36 -20.23 6.58
C PHE A 80 -15.91 -20.10 6.64
N LEU A 81 -16.44 -18.88 6.87
CA LEU A 81 -17.87 -18.58 7.05
C LEU A 81 -18.36 -17.37 6.22
N SER A 82 -18.00 -17.31 4.93
CA SER A 82 -18.67 -16.46 3.92
C SER A 82 -18.45 -14.94 3.94
N LYS A 83 -17.63 -14.38 4.84
CA LYS A 83 -17.15 -12.99 4.66
C LYS A 83 -15.87 -13.00 3.81
N ARG A 84 -16.01 -12.77 2.50
CA ARG A 84 -14.88 -12.33 1.67
C ARG A 84 -14.46 -10.95 2.18
N GLY A 85 -13.23 -10.86 2.66
CA GLY A 85 -12.60 -9.60 3.06
C GLY A 85 -11.33 -9.38 2.25
N GLN A 86 -10.77 -8.18 2.34
CA GLN A 86 -9.48 -7.84 1.75
C GLN A 86 -8.55 -7.35 2.86
N ASP A 87 -7.28 -7.78 2.82
CA ASP A 87 -6.20 -7.24 3.64
C ASP A 87 -5.31 -6.37 2.75
N ALA A 88 -5.04 -5.14 3.16
CA ALA A 88 -4.00 -4.34 2.53
C ALA A 88 -2.64 -5.00 2.76
N LEU A 89 -1.79 -5.00 1.73
CA LEU A 89 -0.40 -5.46 1.81
C LEU A 89 0.55 -4.28 1.80
N PHE A 90 0.39 -3.41 0.81
CA PHE A 90 1.15 -2.17 0.67
C PHE A 90 0.39 -1.15 -0.19
N GLU A 91 0.79 0.11 -0.10
CA GLU A 91 0.25 1.21 -0.89
C GLU A 91 1.40 2.10 -1.40
N PHE A 92 1.34 2.44 -2.69
CA PHE A 92 2.08 3.55 -3.28
C PHE A 92 1.17 4.76 -3.38
N THR A 93 1.59 5.87 -2.79
CA THR A 93 0.92 7.16 -2.95
C THR A 93 1.81 8.07 -3.78
N PHE A 94 1.33 8.46 -4.95
CA PHE A 94 1.93 9.48 -5.79
C PHE A 94 1.26 10.81 -5.42
N VAL A 95 2.04 11.83 -5.11
CA VAL A 95 1.55 13.17 -4.76
C VAL A 95 2.21 14.16 -5.71
N ARG A 96 1.40 14.89 -6.47
CA ARG A 96 1.87 15.92 -7.38
C ARG A 96 2.44 17.09 -6.57
N GLN A 97 3.75 17.30 -6.66
CA GLN A 97 4.41 18.47 -6.07
C GLN A 97 4.43 19.63 -7.07
N SER A 98 4.65 19.33 -8.35
CA SER A 98 4.59 20.31 -9.44
C SER A 98 4.19 19.67 -10.77
N ALA A 99 4.28 20.43 -11.87
CA ALA A 99 4.15 19.85 -13.22
C ALA A 99 5.31 18.90 -13.60
N LYS A 100 6.44 18.97 -12.89
CA LYS A 100 7.67 18.24 -13.22
C LYS A 100 8.21 17.38 -12.07
N SER A 101 7.59 17.46 -10.89
CA SER A 101 8.02 16.71 -9.72
C SER A 101 6.84 16.02 -9.04
N THR A 102 7.12 14.82 -8.56
CA THR A 102 6.17 13.93 -7.90
C THR A 102 6.84 13.36 -6.66
N LEU A 103 6.15 13.43 -5.52
CA LEU A 103 6.54 12.70 -4.33
C LEU A 103 5.91 11.32 -4.37
N VAL A 104 6.71 10.28 -4.19
CA VAL A 104 6.27 8.89 -4.09
C VAL A 104 6.44 8.46 -2.65
N GLU A 105 5.34 8.09 -2.01
CA GLU A 105 5.31 7.53 -0.67
C GLU A 105 5.00 6.04 -0.76
N PHE A 106 5.73 5.22 -0.02
CA PHE A 106 5.49 3.79 0.10
C PHE A 106 5.11 3.46 1.53
N ARG A 107 4.06 2.65 1.70
CA ARG A 107 3.61 2.12 2.99
C ARG A 107 3.35 0.63 2.88
N SER A 108 3.66 -0.14 3.91
CA SER A 108 3.40 -1.57 3.98
C SER A 108 2.84 -2.00 5.33
N VAL A 109 2.08 -3.10 5.37
CA VAL A 109 1.52 -3.66 6.62
C VAL A 109 2.31 -4.88 7.12
N SER A 110 3.23 -5.43 6.32
CA SER A 110 4.11 -6.57 6.65
C SER A 110 5.17 -6.81 5.56
N SER A 111 5.97 -7.88 5.67
CA SER A 111 6.99 -8.26 4.67
C SER A 111 6.36 -8.75 3.36
N THR A 112 6.16 -7.83 2.43
CA THR A 112 5.98 -8.17 1.02
C THR A 112 7.29 -8.70 0.42
N ASN A 113 7.22 -9.81 -0.33
CA ASN A 113 8.40 -10.42 -0.94
C ASN A 113 8.68 -9.84 -2.33
N GLN A 114 9.94 -9.81 -2.75
CA GLN A 114 10.38 -9.37 -4.09
C GLN A 114 9.77 -10.19 -5.23
N THR A 115 9.28 -11.40 -4.94
CA THR A 115 8.60 -12.27 -5.90
C THR A 115 7.13 -11.92 -6.10
N ASP A 116 6.59 -10.96 -5.35
CA ASP A 116 5.21 -10.52 -5.52
C ASP A 116 5.03 -9.86 -6.90
N PRO A 117 4.09 -10.32 -7.74
CA PRO A 117 3.90 -9.77 -9.08
C PRO A 117 3.59 -8.27 -9.10
N ALA A 118 2.89 -7.75 -8.08
CA ALA A 118 2.59 -6.32 -7.98
C ALA A 118 3.86 -5.53 -7.65
N TRP A 119 4.69 -6.05 -6.74
CA TRP A 119 5.99 -5.45 -6.44
C TRP A 119 6.89 -5.41 -7.68
N ARG A 120 6.97 -6.53 -8.40
CA ARG A 120 7.76 -6.62 -9.65
C ARG A 120 7.28 -5.63 -10.70
N ALA A 121 5.97 -5.52 -10.92
CA ALA A 121 5.40 -4.55 -11.86
C ALA A 121 5.81 -3.10 -11.53
N ILE A 122 5.81 -2.76 -10.24
CA ILE A 122 6.21 -1.43 -9.76
C ILE A 122 7.72 -1.22 -9.96
N ALA A 123 8.55 -2.18 -9.58
CA ALA A 123 10.00 -2.09 -9.75
C ALA A 123 10.41 -1.93 -11.23
N GLU A 124 9.77 -2.68 -12.13
CA GLU A 124 10.00 -2.60 -13.58
C GLU A 124 9.56 -1.25 -14.17
N CYS A 125 8.42 -0.73 -13.72
CA CYS A 125 7.95 0.59 -14.14
C CYS A 125 8.84 1.71 -13.61
N SER A 126 9.31 1.62 -12.36
CA SER A 126 10.29 2.56 -11.81
C SER A 126 11.57 2.56 -12.64
N ALA A 127 12.13 1.39 -12.95
CA ALA A 127 13.32 1.27 -13.79
C ALA A 127 13.12 1.87 -15.19
N SER A 128 11.97 1.61 -15.83
CA SER A 128 11.63 2.15 -17.16
C SER A 128 11.54 3.68 -17.16
N LEU A 129 11.07 4.25 -16.04
CA LEU A 129 10.94 5.69 -15.84
C LEU A 129 12.19 6.34 -15.23
N ARG A 130 13.28 5.56 -15.04
CA ARG A 130 14.53 5.99 -14.39
C ARG A 130 14.32 6.55 -12.97
N ILE A 131 13.36 5.96 -12.28
CA ILE A 131 13.08 6.18 -10.86
C ILE A 131 13.81 5.08 -10.10
N GLU A 132 14.51 5.42 -9.03
CA GLU A 132 15.07 4.39 -8.16
C GLU A 132 13.92 3.53 -7.64
N PRO A 133 13.94 2.21 -7.86
CA PRO A 133 12.89 1.38 -7.32
C PRO A 133 12.96 1.49 -5.79
N PRO A 134 11.81 1.57 -5.11
CA PRO A 134 11.79 1.48 -3.66
C PRO A 134 12.54 0.21 -3.22
N PRO A 135 13.24 0.22 -2.07
CA PRO A 135 13.86 -0.98 -1.57
C PRO A 135 12.77 -2.02 -1.35
N SER A 136 13.08 -3.28 -1.63
CA SER A 136 12.12 -4.35 -1.37
C SER A 136 11.63 -4.29 0.07
N PRO A 137 10.37 -4.62 0.35
CA PRO A 137 9.85 -4.57 1.71
C PRO A 137 10.60 -5.54 2.64
N SER A 138 11.17 -6.62 2.10
CA SER A 138 12.11 -7.52 2.77
C SER A 138 13.44 -6.86 3.21
N ALA A 139 13.89 -5.83 2.50
CA ALA A 139 15.14 -5.10 2.79
C ALA A 139 14.92 -3.94 3.78
N ALA A 140 13.72 -3.33 3.78
CA ALA A 140 13.35 -2.29 4.76
C ALA A 140 13.14 -2.84 6.19
N LEU A 141 12.87 -4.15 6.31
CA LEU A 141 12.70 -4.87 7.58
C LEU A 141 13.94 -5.70 7.98
N GLY A 142 15.00 -5.68 7.17
CA GLY A 142 16.25 -6.40 7.39
C GLY A 142 17.28 -5.56 8.16
N ASN A 143 16.96 -5.21 9.40
CA ASN A 143 17.90 -4.92 10.50
C ASN A 143 17.08 -4.77 11.80
N SER A 144 16.72 -5.90 12.41
CA SER A 144 16.39 -6.00 13.84
C SER A 144 16.81 -7.37 14.34
#